data_AF-I0UU56-F1
#
_entry.id   AF-I0UU56-F1
#
_cell.length_a   1.000
_cell.length_b   1.000
_cell.length_c   1.000
_cell.angle_alpha   90.00
_cell.angle_beta   90.00
_cell.angle_gamma   90.00
#
_symmetry.space_group_name_H-M   'P 1'
#
loop_
_entity.id
_entity.type
_entity.pdbx_description
1 polymer ?
#
loop_
_entity_poly.entity_id
_entity_poly.type
_entity_poly.pdbx_seq_one_letter_code
_entity_poly.pdbx_strand_id
1 'polypeptide(L)'
;MSSGATSILLDTNILLSKTLRDWILLPNQILNKKYFDIHTTQNILDEWGYHWLRENPTGNDAARVKVREQIGKSVFVLEGYPISSIHGYPDKNDLHIHAAMVKHNIDYLVTNDKALLDYWETNENTGNPLPYVTISADDLLMDFVEPHLGRSTQESLILSLADLAEIYLFQERYFIKKYGEADLCGALERAEAPRFAAYLRRHMLPGLP
;
A
#
# COMPACT_ATOMS: atom_id res chain seq x y z
N MET A 1 13.15 15.39 -15.68
CA MET A 1 11.96 14.55 -15.43
C MET A 1 12.46 13.12 -15.44
N SER A 2 12.56 12.48 -14.27
CA SER A 2 13.21 11.17 -14.17
C SER A 2 12.36 10.13 -14.91
N SER A 3 13.02 9.36 -15.77
CA SER A 3 12.49 8.18 -16.44
C SER A 3 12.42 6.96 -15.49
N GLY A 4 12.05 7.19 -14.22
CA GLY A 4 12.05 6.20 -13.15
C GLY A 4 10.69 5.55 -12.94
N ALA A 5 10.66 4.36 -12.34
CA ALA A 5 9.43 3.76 -11.86
C ALA A 5 8.80 4.65 -10.78
N THR A 6 7.47 4.69 -10.72
CA THR A 6 6.73 5.45 -9.72
C THR A 6 7.10 4.99 -8.31
N SER A 7 7.44 5.93 -7.45
CA SER A 7 7.83 5.67 -6.06
C SER A 7 6.64 5.82 -5.11
N ILE A 8 6.43 4.82 -4.26
CA ILE A 8 5.33 4.79 -3.30
C ILE A 8 5.87 4.56 -1.89
N LEU A 9 5.37 5.25 -0.88
CA LEU A 9 5.61 4.99 0.53
C LEU A 9 4.37 4.33 1.14
N LEU A 10 4.54 3.17 1.77
CA LEU A 10 3.44 2.48 2.44
C LEU A 10 3.37 2.90 3.91
N ASP A 11 2.19 3.36 4.32
CA ASP A 11 1.86 3.67 5.71
C ASP A 11 1.72 2.39 6.57
N THR A 12 1.79 2.55 7.89
CA THR A 12 1.64 1.51 8.91
C THR A 12 0.33 0.73 8.74
N ASN A 13 -0.80 1.41 8.50
CA ASN A 13 -2.10 0.73 8.34
C ASN A 13 -2.14 -0.21 7.12
N ILE A 14 -1.46 0.16 6.03
CA ILE A 14 -1.31 -0.68 4.83
C ILE A 14 -0.43 -1.88 5.16
N LEU A 15 0.67 -1.67 5.87
CA LEU A 15 1.57 -2.75 6.29
C LEU A 15 0.97 -3.66 7.37
N LEU A 16 -0.04 -3.25 8.13
CA LEU A 16 -0.72 -4.13 9.08
C LEU A 16 -1.65 -5.11 8.35
N SER A 17 -2.36 -4.64 7.32
CA SER A 17 -3.26 -5.48 6.51
C SER A 17 -2.48 -6.48 5.64
N LYS A 18 -2.57 -7.77 5.97
CA LYS A 18 -1.96 -8.82 5.14
C LYS A 18 -2.50 -8.79 3.70
N THR A 19 -3.79 -8.53 3.54
CA THR A 19 -4.42 -8.47 2.22
C THR A 19 -3.78 -7.36 1.38
N LEU A 20 -3.71 -6.13 1.90
CA LEU A 20 -3.15 -5.01 1.14
C LEU A 20 -1.66 -5.21 0.87
N ARG A 21 -0.89 -5.64 1.89
CA ARG A 21 0.53 -5.97 1.70
C ARG A 21 0.74 -6.95 0.57
N ASP A 22 0.01 -8.05 0.54
CA ASP A 22 0.20 -9.09 -0.47
C ASP A 22 -0.14 -8.54 -1.87
N TRP A 23 -1.25 -7.81 -2.01
CA TRP A 23 -1.65 -7.21 -3.28
C TRP A 23 -0.73 -6.11 -3.79
N ILE A 24 -0.02 -5.40 -2.91
CA ILE A 24 0.91 -4.32 -3.30
C ILE A 24 2.35 -4.84 -3.48
N LEU A 25 2.83 -5.74 -2.61
CA LEU A 25 4.22 -6.18 -2.59
C LEU A 25 4.51 -7.38 -3.51
N LEU A 26 3.58 -8.32 -3.62
CA LEU A 26 3.80 -9.54 -4.40
C LEU A 26 3.87 -9.34 -5.92
N PRO A 27 3.18 -8.36 -6.56
CA PRO A 27 3.26 -8.18 -8.01
C PRO A 27 4.71 -8.10 -8.53
N ASN A 28 5.57 -7.32 -7.86
CA ASN A 28 6.98 -7.20 -8.24
C ASN A 28 7.73 -8.55 -8.17
N GLN A 29 7.38 -9.39 -7.20
CA GLN A 29 8.03 -10.69 -6.95
C GLN A 29 7.52 -11.79 -7.88
N ILE A 30 6.20 -11.89 -8.04
CA ILE A 30 5.54 -12.92 -8.84
C ILE A 30 5.90 -12.74 -10.32
N LEU A 31 5.83 -11.50 -10.80
CA LEU A 31 5.99 -11.20 -12.22
C LEU A 31 7.45 -10.97 -12.61
N ASN A 32 8.37 -10.91 -11.63
CA ASN A 32 9.78 -10.57 -11.81
C ASN A 32 9.96 -9.28 -12.66
N LYS A 33 9.10 -8.30 -12.41
CA LYS A 33 9.04 -7.00 -13.08
C LYS A 33 8.91 -5.92 -12.01
N LYS A 34 9.57 -4.78 -12.20
CA LYS A 34 9.49 -3.66 -11.28
C LYS A 34 8.40 -2.70 -11.75
N TYR A 35 7.21 -2.79 -11.16
CA TYR A 35 6.11 -1.86 -11.42
C TYR A 35 6.26 -0.57 -10.58
N PHE A 36 6.71 -0.73 -9.33
CA PHE A 36 6.87 0.35 -8.38
C PHE A 36 8.18 0.27 -7.63
N ASP A 37 8.71 1.46 -7.31
CA ASP A 37 9.68 1.64 -6.24
C ASP A 37 8.92 1.72 -4.91
N ILE A 38 8.88 0.61 -4.16
CA ILE A 38 8.11 0.53 -2.93
C ILE A 38 9.01 0.85 -1.75
N HIS A 39 8.60 1.83 -0.96
CA HIS A 39 9.34 2.35 0.17
C HIS A 39 8.58 2.17 1.48
N THR A 40 9.33 2.17 2.57
CA THR A 40 8.84 2.38 3.93
C THR A 40 9.89 3.17 4.72
N THR A 41 9.66 3.40 6.01
CA THR A 41 10.68 3.99 6.90
C THR A 41 10.84 3.16 8.16
N GLN A 42 11.94 3.35 8.88
CA GLN A 42 12.15 2.71 10.17
C GLN A 42 11.04 3.08 11.18
N ASN A 43 10.59 4.34 11.21
CA ASN A 43 9.46 4.78 12.05
C ASN A 43 8.17 3.99 11.77
N ILE A 44 7.80 3.85 10.49
CA ILE A 44 6.63 3.08 10.06
C ILE A 44 6.77 1.60 10.47
N LEU A 45 7.97 1.02 10.30
CA LEU A 45 8.21 -0.38 10.71
C LEU A 45 8.14 -0.58 12.23
N ASP A 46 8.51 0.43 13.00
CA ASP A 46 8.46 0.38 14.46
C ASP A 46 7.03 0.55 14.98
N GLU A 47 6.26 1.45 14.38
CA GLU A 47 4.81 1.56 14.60
C GLU A 47 4.09 0.28 14.23
N TRP A 48 4.36 -0.28 13.05
CA TRP A 48 3.84 -1.58 12.64
C TRP A 48 4.14 -2.66 13.70
N GLY A 49 5.37 -2.69 14.23
CA GLY A 49 5.76 -3.64 15.26
C GLY A 49 5.03 -3.44 16.59
N TYR A 50 4.79 -2.18 16.97
CA TYR A 50 4.02 -1.82 18.16
C TYR A 50 2.55 -2.25 18.02
N HIS A 51 1.90 -1.92 16.90
CA HIS A 51 0.52 -2.31 16.63
C HIS A 51 0.34 -3.82 16.55
N TRP A 52 1.25 -4.53 15.89
CA TRP A 52 1.22 -5.98 15.83
C TRP A 52 1.23 -6.63 17.21
N LEU A 53 2.09 -6.16 18.11
CA LEU A 53 2.16 -6.65 19.50
C LEU A 53 0.89 -6.31 20.29
N ARG A 54 0.33 -5.13 20.09
CA ARG A 54 -0.90 -4.68 20.76
C ARG A 54 -2.09 -5.54 20.38
N GLU A 55 -2.22 -5.90 19.10
CA GLU A 55 -3.29 -6.75 18.58
C GLU A 55 -3.07 -8.23 18.84
N ASN A 56 -1.82 -8.66 19.01
CA ASN A 56 -1.44 -10.05 19.27
C ASN A 56 -0.54 -10.18 20.52
N PRO A 57 -1.02 -9.85 21.74
CA PRO A 57 -0.17 -9.82 22.93
C PRO A 57 0.49 -11.15 23.29
N THR A 58 -0.15 -12.27 22.93
CA THR A 58 0.37 -13.63 23.11
C THR A 58 0.85 -14.26 21.80
N GLY A 59 1.07 -13.43 20.77
CA GLY A 59 1.49 -13.88 19.45
C GLY A 59 2.90 -14.47 19.45
N ASN A 60 3.17 -15.35 18.48
CA ASN A 60 4.51 -15.90 18.29
C ASN A 60 5.46 -14.82 17.73
N ASP A 61 6.46 -14.43 18.51
CA ASP A 61 7.45 -13.44 18.11
C ASP A 61 8.19 -13.82 16.82
N ALA A 62 8.50 -15.10 16.61
CA ALA A 62 9.17 -15.56 15.38
C ALA A 62 8.29 -15.32 14.14
N ALA A 63 6.96 -15.36 14.28
CA ALA A 63 6.06 -15.02 13.18
C ALA A 63 6.11 -13.52 12.86
N ARG A 64 6.16 -12.67 13.89
CA ARG A 64 6.32 -11.21 13.74
C ARG A 64 7.63 -10.87 13.04
N VAL A 65 8.76 -11.40 13.53
CA VAL A 65 10.08 -11.20 12.92
C VAL A 65 10.08 -11.64 11.47
N LYS A 66 9.51 -12.80 11.16
CA LYS A 66 9.39 -13.29 9.79
C LYS A 66 8.61 -12.34 8.88
N VAL A 67 7.49 -11.78 9.35
CA VAL A 67 6.72 -10.80 8.56
C VAL A 67 7.53 -9.52 8.35
N ARG A 68 8.23 -9.02 9.38
CA ARG A 68 9.10 -7.84 9.26
C ARG A 68 10.20 -8.05 8.22
N GLU A 69 10.86 -9.21 8.24
CA GLU A 69 11.89 -9.57 7.26
C GLU A 69 11.32 -9.67 5.83
N GLN A 70 10.12 -10.23 5.67
CA GLN A 70 9.46 -10.31 4.38
C GLN A 70 9.12 -8.93 3.81
N ILE A 71 8.62 -8.01 4.66
CA ILE A 71 8.41 -6.61 4.28
C ILE A 71 9.74 -5.99 3.86
N GLY A 72 10.78 -6.08 4.70
CA GLY A 72 12.09 -5.47 4.43
C GLY A 72 12.77 -5.99 3.16
N LYS A 73 12.54 -7.23 2.75
CA LYS A 73 13.04 -7.78 1.47
C LYS A 73 12.27 -7.28 0.24
N SER A 74 11.09 -6.70 0.45
CA SER A 74 10.17 -6.28 -0.61
C SER A 74 10.13 -4.77 -0.82
N VAL A 75 10.82 -4.00 0.03
CA VAL A 75 10.77 -2.53 0.05
C VAL A 75 12.16 -1.92 0.26
N PHE A 76 12.30 -0.65 -0.12
CA PHE A 76 13.43 0.19 0.27
C PHE A 76 13.12 0.92 1.58
N VAL A 77 13.92 0.69 2.62
CA VAL A 77 13.77 1.39 3.91
C VAL A 77 14.50 2.73 3.83
N LEU A 78 13.73 3.82 3.88
CA LEU A 78 14.25 5.19 3.83
C LEU A 78 14.67 5.67 5.22
N GLU A 79 15.76 6.43 5.25
CA GLU A 79 16.40 6.95 6.46
C GLU A 79 16.87 8.40 6.25
N GLY A 80 17.36 9.06 7.30
CA GLY A 80 18.08 10.34 7.18
C GLY A 80 17.23 11.57 6.86
N TYR A 81 15.97 11.59 7.31
CA TYR A 81 15.06 12.72 7.16
C TYR A 81 14.78 13.41 8.52
N PRO A 82 14.85 14.76 8.58
CA PRO A 82 14.56 15.49 9.81
C PRO A 82 13.05 15.70 9.98
N ILE A 83 12.52 15.42 11.17
CA ILE A 83 11.11 15.64 11.50
C ILE A 83 10.95 17.07 12.03
N SER A 84 10.07 17.85 11.42
CA SER A 84 9.75 19.23 11.84
C SER A 84 8.26 19.36 12.11
N SER A 85 7.90 20.22 13.06
CA SER A 85 6.49 20.52 13.34
C SER A 85 5.85 21.29 12.18
N ILE A 86 4.68 20.86 11.72
CA ILE A 86 3.89 21.56 10.71
C ILE A 86 2.62 22.06 11.38
N HIS A 87 2.36 23.36 11.27
CA HIS A 87 1.14 23.95 11.81
C HIS A 87 -0.08 23.42 11.05
N GLY A 88 -1.12 23.03 11.79
CA GLY A 88 -2.35 22.49 11.19
C GLY A 88 -2.28 21.03 10.74
N TYR A 89 -1.11 20.37 10.85
CA TYR A 89 -0.97 18.96 10.48
C TYR A 89 -1.85 18.07 11.39
N PRO A 90 -2.60 17.10 10.83
CA PRO A 90 -3.73 16.48 11.54
C PRO A 90 -3.29 15.59 12.70
N ASP A 91 -2.26 14.77 12.51
CA ASP A 91 -1.61 14.02 13.59
C ASP A 91 -0.11 14.30 13.64
N LYS A 92 0.37 14.70 14.82
CA LYS A 92 1.79 14.95 15.06
C LYS A 92 2.64 13.69 14.95
N ASN A 93 2.06 12.51 15.17
CA ASN A 93 2.78 11.26 15.01
C ASN A 93 3.13 11.02 13.53
N ASP A 94 2.25 11.39 12.60
CA ASP A 94 2.47 11.20 11.16
C ASP A 94 3.44 12.21 10.52
N LEU A 95 3.99 13.16 11.29
CA LEU A 95 4.97 14.14 10.78
C LEU A 95 6.23 13.46 10.21
N HIS A 96 6.58 12.27 10.69
CA HIS A 96 7.70 11.51 10.12
C HIS A 96 7.41 11.04 8.70
N ILE A 97 6.15 10.73 8.38
CA ILE A 97 5.72 10.32 7.05
C ILE A 97 5.94 11.48 6.08
N HIS A 98 5.41 12.67 6.41
CA HIS A 98 5.62 13.86 5.60
C HIS A 98 7.12 14.18 5.41
N ALA A 99 7.91 14.14 6.48
CA ALA A 99 9.34 14.41 6.42
C ALA A 99 10.07 13.45 5.46
N ALA A 100 9.73 12.16 5.49
CA ALA A 100 10.29 11.16 4.59
C ALA A 100 9.90 11.41 3.13
N MET A 101 8.60 11.65 2.89
CA MET A 101 8.06 11.94 1.55
C MET A 101 8.77 13.11 0.89
N VAL A 102 8.91 14.24 1.61
CA VAL A 102 9.58 15.45 1.11
C VAL A 102 11.07 15.25 0.91
N LYS A 103 11.76 14.63 1.88
CA LYS A 103 13.21 14.46 1.82
C LYS A 103 13.66 13.58 0.65
N HIS A 104 12.89 12.53 0.37
CA HIS A 104 13.21 11.52 -0.63
C HIS A 104 12.45 11.69 -1.94
N ASN A 105 11.62 12.74 -2.06
CA ASN A 105 10.84 13.07 -3.25
C ASN A 105 10.02 11.86 -3.75
N ILE A 106 9.28 11.25 -2.83
CA ILE A 106 8.41 10.11 -3.11
C ILE A 106 7.12 10.59 -3.74
N ASP A 107 6.65 9.91 -4.79
CA ASP A 107 5.51 10.37 -5.59
C ASP A 107 4.18 10.18 -4.86
N TYR A 108 3.96 9.02 -4.23
CA TYR A 108 2.70 8.68 -3.57
C TYR A 108 2.89 8.20 -2.13
N LEU A 109 2.07 8.72 -1.21
CA LEU A 109 1.82 8.15 0.10
C LEU A 109 0.57 7.28 0.01
N VAL A 110 0.70 5.98 0.28
CA VAL A 110 -0.41 5.02 0.29
C VAL A 110 -0.89 4.85 1.73
N THR A 111 -2.12 5.26 2.01
CA THR A 111 -2.72 5.19 3.35
C THR A 111 -4.24 5.08 3.28
N ASN A 112 -4.84 4.35 4.23
CA ASN A 112 -6.28 4.36 4.46
C ASN A 112 -6.70 5.25 5.65
N ASP A 113 -5.77 6.04 6.22
CA ASP A 113 -6.13 7.01 7.24
C ASP A 113 -6.92 8.17 6.59
N LYS A 114 -8.20 8.30 6.97
CA LYS A 114 -9.10 9.31 6.40
C LYS A 114 -8.70 10.73 6.75
N ALA A 115 -8.18 10.97 7.95
CA ALA A 115 -7.65 12.29 8.28
C ALA A 115 -6.42 12.59 7.39
N LEU A 116 -5.60 11.56 7.10
CA LEU A 116 -4.50 11.63 6.15
C LEU A 116 -4.89 11.75 4.67
N LEU A 117 -6.13 11.45 4.32
CA LEU A 117 -6.65 11.67 2.97
C LEU A 117 -7.31 13.04 2.88
N ASP A 118 -8.17 13.37 3.85
CA ASP A 118 -8.99 14.58 3.87
C ASP A 118 -8.16 15.86 4.00
N TYR A 119 -7.15 15.90 4.89
CA TYR A 119 -6.30 17.10 5.04
C TYR A 119 -5.49 17.41 3.79
N TRP A 120 -5.33 16.45 2.86
CA TRP A 120 -4.58 16.61 1.62
C TRP A 120 -5.49 17.10 0.51
N GLU A 121 -6.72 16.57 0.44
CA GLU A 121 -7.76 17.09 -0.45
C GLU A 121 -8.15 18.54 -0.12
N THR A 122 -8.10 18.90 1.16
CA THR A 122 -8.52 20.22 1.66
C THR A 122 -7.36 21.19 1.91
N ASN A 123 -6.12 20.80 1.61
CA ASN A 123 -4.89 21.55 1.92
C ASN A 123 -4.66 22.82 1.09
N GLU A 124 -5.65 23.26 0.30
CA GLU A 124 -5.68 24.63 -0.25
C GLU A 124 -5.43 25.70 0.84
N ASN A 125 -5.64 25.36 2.12
CA ASN A 125 -5.48 26.23 3.29
C ASN A 125 -4.02 26.55 3.73
N THR A 126 -2.97 25.92 3.19
CA THR A 126 -1.56 26.26 3.55
C THR A 126 -0.82 27.09 2.50
N GLY A 127 -1.44 27.38 1.35
CA GLY A 127 -0.88 28.22 0.29
C GLY A 127 0.23 27.56 -0.53
N ASN A 128 0.68 26.35 -0.19
CA ASN A 128 1.62 25.55 -0.96
C ASN A 128 1.09 24.12 -1.12
N PRO A 129 0.90 23.62 -2.35
CA PRO A 129 0.53 22.23 -2.56
C PRO A 129 1.65 21.30 -2.03
N LEU A 130 1.25 20.13 -1.53
CA LEU A 130 2.21 19.11 -1.12
C LEU A 130 3.00 18.61 -2.34
N PRO A 131 4.28 18.25 -2.18
CA PRO A 131 5.12 17.80 -3.28
C PRO A 131 4.86 16.33 -3.67
N TYR A 132 3.83 15.70 -3.10
CA TYR A 132 3.46 14.30 -3.31
C TYR A 132 1.94 14.13 -3.23
N VAL A 133 1.45 13.01 -3.74
CA VAL A 133 0.03 12.66 -3.74
C VAL A 133 -0.27 11.68 -2.60
N THR A 134 -1.39 11.86 -1.90
CA THR A 134 -1.95 10.81 -1.05
C THR A 134 -2.99 10.00 -1.81
N ILE A 135 -2.97 8.69 -1.62
CA ILE A 135 -3.86 7.76 -2.31
C ILE A 135 -4.29 6.64 -1.36
N SER A 136 -5.55 6.25 -1.44
CA SER A 136 -6.05 5.08 -0.70
C SER A 136 -5.49 3.79 -1.30
N ALA A 137 -5.52 2.70 -0.52
CA ALA A 137 -5.11 1.40 -1.05
C ALA A 137 -6.02 0.95 -2.21
N ASP A 138 -7.33 1.19 -2.10
CA ASP A 138 -8.29 0.85 -3.15
C ASP A 138 -8.01 1.63 -4.44
N ASP A 139 -7.76 2.93 -4.32
CA ASP A 139 -7.46 3.79 -5.48
C ASP A 139 -6.14 3.39 -6.15
N LEU A 140 -5.10 3.07 -5.37
CA LEU A 140 -3.83 2.56 -5.91
C LEU A 140 -4.04 1.25 -6.66
N LEU A 141 -4.77 0.30 -6.07
CA LEU A 141 -5.04 -0.98 -6.72
C LEU A 141 -5.92 -0.81 -7.97
N MET A 142 -6.82 0.17 -7.98
CA MET A 142 -7.56 0.55 -9.19
C MET A 142 -6.67 1.19 -10.24
N ASP A 143 -5.68 2.01 -9.87
CA ASP A 143 -4.67 2.54 -10.79
C ASP A 143 -3.87 1.41 -11.47
N PHE A 144 -3.76 0.23 -10.85
CA PHE A 144 -3.09 -0.92 -11.45
C PHE A 144 -3.89 -1.54 -12.61
N VAL A 145 -5.20 -1.32 -12.69
CA VAL A 145 -6.04 -2.06 -13.64
C VAL A 145 -6.83 -1.14 -14.56
N GLU A 146 -7.25 0.02 -14.07
CA GLU A 146 -8.02 1.04 -14.79
C GLU A 146 -7.58 2.43 -14.33
N PRO A 147 -6.42 2.95 -14.79
CA PRO A 147 -5.88 4.24 -14.34
C PRO A 147 -6.80 5.43 -14.64
N HIS A 148 -7.70 5.31 -15.62
CA HIS A 148 -8.73 6.32 -15.91
C HIS A 148 -9.83 6.40 -14.85
N LEU A 149 -9.95 5.40 -13.98
CA LEU A 149 -10.83 5.38 -12.81
C LEU A 149 -10.09 5.66 -11.49
N GLY A 150 -8.76 5.75 -11.51
CA GLY A 150 -7.95 6.18 -10.37
C GLY A 150 -7.38 7.59 -10.57
N ARG A 151 -6.33 7.94 -9.80
CA ARG A 151 -5.74 9.30 -9.82
C ARG A 151 -4.52 9.40 -10.74
N SER A 152 -4.00 8.30 -11.24
CA SER A 152 -2.75 8.29 -12.01
C SER A 152 -2.99 8.35 -13.53
N THR A 153 -2.29 9.26 -14.20
CA THR A 153 -2.22 9.31 -15.67
C THR A 153 -1.01 8.55 -16.24
N GLN A 154 -0.31 7.75 -15.42
CA GLN A 154 0.91 7.06 -15.84
C GLN A 154 0.62 5.63 -16.32
N GLU A 155 0.85 5.36 -17.61
CA GLU A 155 0.70 4.03 -18.22
C GLU A 155 1.61 2.96 -17.60
N SER A 156 2.69 3.36 -16.90
CA SER A 156 3.67 2.45 -16.28
C SER A 156 3.12 1.63 -15.11
N LEU A 157 1.91 1.91 -14.65
CA LEU A 157 1.30 1.24 -13.49
C LEU A 157 0.34 0.10 -13.85
N ILE A 158 0.00 -0.05 -15.13
CA ILE A 158 -1.08 -0.95 -15.55
C ILE A 158 -0.59 -2.39 -15.61
N LEU A 159 -1.16 -3.24 -14.75
CA LEU A 159 -1.11 -4.68 -14.85
C LEU A 159 -1.95 -5.13 -16.04
N SER A 160 -1.35 -5.92 -16.93
CA SER A 160 -2.14 -6.62 -17.94
C SER A 160 -3.10 -7.60 -17.27
N LEU A 161 -4.21 -7.94 -17.95
CA LEU A 161 -5.15 -8.94 -17.42
C LEU A 161 -4.48 -10.29 -17.13
N ALA A 162 -3.44 -10.65 -17.90
CA ALA A 162 -2.65 -11.85 -17.69
C ALA A 162 -1.77 -11.76 -16.42
N ASP A 163 -1.06 -10.64 -16.23
CA ASP A 163 -0.29 -10.39 -15.02
C ASP A 163 -1.19 -10.44 -13.77
N LEU A 164 -2.36 -9.80 -13.84
CA LEU A 164 -3.35 -9.80 -12.77
C LEU A 164 -3.88 -11.21 -12.45
N ALA A 165 -4.18 -12.00 -13.48
CA ALA A 165 -4.62 -13.38 -13.31
C ALA A 165 -3.53 -14.26 -12.66
N GLU A 166 -2.26 -14.05 -13.01
CA GLU A 166 -1.14 -14.76 -12.39
C GLU A 166 -1.02 -14.45 -10.89
N ILE A 167 -1.11 -13.16 -10.53
CA ILE A 167 -1.11 -12.71 -9.12
C ILE A 167 -2.31 -13.30 -8.37
N TYR A 168 -3.51 -13.21 -8.95
CA TYR A 168 -4.73 -13.73 -8.35
C TYR A 168 -4.61 -15.24 -8.07
N LEU A 169 -4.22 -16.03 -9.07
CA LEU A 169 -4.07 -17.49 -8.94
C LEU A 169 -2.97 -17.87 -7.94
N PHE A 170 -1.90 -17.09 -7.86
CA PHE A 170 -0.85 -17.30 -6.85
C PHE A 170 -1.42 -17.16 -5.43
N GLN A 171 -2.16 -16.08 -5.16
CA GLN A 171 -2.77 -15.85 -3.86
C GLN A 171 -3.87 -16.86 -3.56
N GLU A 172 -4.71 -17.20 -4.54
CA GLU A 172 -5.79 -18.18 -4.38
C GLU A 172 -5.24 -19.55 -3.99
N ARG A 173 -4.22 -20.04 -4.70
CA ARG A 173 -3.52 -21.30 -4.36
C ARG A 173 -2.96 -21.27 -2.94
N TYR A 174 -2.40 -20.15 -2.50
CA TYR A 174 -1.90 -20.01 -1.13
C TYR A 174 -3.03 -20.10 -0.12
N PHE A 175 -4.14 -19.39 -0.34
CA PHE A 175 -5.29 -19.38 0.56
C PHE A 175 -5.94 -20.76 0.65
N ILE A 176 -6.21 -21.42 -0.47
CA ILE A 176 -6.74 -22.80 -0.49
C ILE A 176 -5.80 -23.76 0.26
N LYS A 177 -4.50 -23.69 -0.02
CA LYS A 177 -3.52 -24.56 0.66
C LYS A 177 -3.47 -24.35 2.16
N LYS A 178 -3.62 -23.11 2.62
CA LYS A 178 -3.44 -22.75 4.04
C LYS A 178 -4.73 -22.82 4.85
N TYR A 179 -5.86 -22.47 4.25
CA TYR A 179 -7.14 -22.30 4.95
C TYR A 179 -8.26 -23.21 4.40
N GLY A 180 -8.02 -23.93 3.31
CA GLY A 180 -8.99 -24.84 2.68
C GLY A 180 -9.94 -24.17 1.69
N GLU A 181 -10.07 -22.84 1.75
CA GLU A 181 -10.90 -22.03 0.87
C GLU A 181 -10.22 -20.68 0.56
N ALA A 182 -10.73 -19.96 -0.44
CA ALA A 182 -10.25 -18.63 -0.80
C ALA A 182 -11.43 -17.67 -0.98
N ASP A 183 -11.43 -16.59 -0.18
CA ASP A 183 -12.31 -15.42 -0.34
C ASP A 183 -11.42 -14.17 -0.49
N LEU A 184 -10.72 -14.07 -1.62
CA LEU A 184 -9.80 -12.94 -1.86
C LEU A 184 -10.55 -11.61 -1.98
N CYS A 185 -11.71 -11.61 -2.64
CA CYS A 185 -12.52 -10.40 -2.82
C CYS A 185 -13.13 -9.91 -1.50
N GLY A 186 -13.69 -10.80 -0.67
CA GLY A 186 -14.17 -10.40 0.65
C GLY A 186 -13.03 -10.00 1.59
N ALA A 187 -11.84 -10.59 1.45
CA ALA A 187 -10.66 -10.15 2.19
C ALA A 187 -10.22 -8.72 1.80
N LEU A 188 -10.37 -8.34 0.54
CA LEU A 188 -10.12 -6.97 0.05
C LEU A 188 -11.18 -5.98 0.55
N GLU A 189 -12.46 -6.35 0.54
CA GLU A 189 -13.54 -5.51 1.09
C GLU A 189 -13.33 -5.22 2.58
N ARG A 190 -12.99 -6.25 3.37
CA ARG A 190 -12.65 -6.09 4.79
C ARG A 190 -11.39 -5.26 5.02
N ALA A 191 -10.52 -5.19 4.02
CA ALA A 191 -9.30 -4.39 4.04
C ALA A 191 -9.48 -3.01 3.40
N GLU A 192 -10.73 -2.56 3.22
CA GLU A 192 -11.07 -1.24 2.65
C GLU A 192 -10.61 -1.06 1.19
N ALA A 193 -10.63 -2.15 0.40
CA ALA A 193 -10.41 -2.13 -1.05
C ALA A 193 -11.61 -2.69 -1.86
N PRO A 194 -12.84 -2.15 -1.68
CA PRO A 194 -14.05 -2.70 -2.30
C PRO A 194 -14.12 -2.51 -3.82
N ARG A 195 -13.57 -1.44 -4.38
CA ARG A 195 -13.62 -1.19 -5.83
C ARG A 195 -12.76 -2.19 -6.57
N PHE A 196 -11.54 -2.41 -6.07
CA PHE A 196 -10.65 -3.42 -6.63
C PHE A 196 -11.22 -4.82 -6.47
N ALA A 197 -11.87 -5.13 -5.33
CA ALA A 197 -12.59 -6.39 -5.16
C ALA A 197 -13.69 -6.58 -6.21
N ALA A 198 -14.50 -5.55 -6.49
CA ALA A 198 -15.53 -5.58 -7.51
C ALA A 198 -14.94 -5.76 -8.93
N TYR A 199 -13.81 -5.12 -9.22
CA TYR A 199 -13.07 -5.32 -10.47
C TYR A 199 -12.63 -6.78 -10.63
N LEU A 200 -12.02 -7.38 -9.60
CA LEU A 200 -11.61 -8.78 -9.64
C LEU A 200 -12.80 -9.72 -9.84
N ARG A 201 -13.93 -9.51 -9.17
CA ARG A 201 -15.13 -10.34 -9.40
C ARG A 201 -15.56 -10.30 -10.87
N ARG A 202 -15.63 -9.10 -11.44
CA ARG A 202 -16.07 -8.91 -12.82
C ARG A 202 -15.11 -9.53 -13.85
N HIS A 203 -13.81 -9.42 -13.62
CA HIS A 203 -12.80 -9.72 -14.64
C HIS A 203 -12.08 -11.05 -14.44
N MET A 204 -11.90 -11.51 -13.19
CA MET A 204 -11.25 -12.78 -12.86
C MET A 204 -12.26 -13.90 -12.59
N LEU A 205 -13.48 -13.56 -12.14
CA LEU A 205 -14.51 -14.53 -11.73
C LEU A 205 -15.86 -14.30 -12.45
N PRO A 206 -15.91 -14.26 -13.80
CA PRO A 206 -17.09 -13.83 -14.56
C PRO A 206 -18.35 -14.73 -14.42
N GLY A 207 -18.33 -15.73 -13.54
CA GLY A 207 -19.44 -16.67 -13.28
C GLY A 207 -19.92 -16.73 -11.82
N LEU A 208 -19.38 -15.90 -10.91
CA LEU A 208 -19.92 -15.77 -9.56
C LEU A 208 -20.88 -14.56 -9.52
N PRO A 209 -22.13 -14.74 -9.03
CA PRO A 209 -23.14 -13.68 -8.98
C PRO A 209 -22.75 -12.51 -8.07
#